data_AF-A0A5J4KLR2-F1
#
_entry.id   AF-A0A5J4KLR2-F1
#
_cell.length_a   1.000
_cell.length_b   1.000
_cell.length_c   1.000
_cell.angle_alpha   90.00
_cell.angle_beta   90.00
_cell.angle_gamma   90.00
#
_symmetry.space_group_name_H-M   'P 1'
#
loop_
_entity.id
_entity.type
_entity.pdbx_description
1 polymer ?
#
loop_
_entity_poly.entity_id
_entity_poly.type
_entity_poly.pdbx_seq_one_letter_code
_entity_poly.pdbx_strand_id
1 'polypeptide(L)'
;MDQTPELSAHVKPSPDMPVAAALPRQKKDVDYVFLELTRSICPTCRRVIDAHILLRDQKVYMRKRCPEHGTFEGLVYGDAQAYVAATRFNKPGTIPLAYSTEIQQGCPHDCGLCPDHQQHTCLGIIEVNSACNMDCPLCFANAGAGFNLTLEEVEGILDHLIETEGNPEVVQFSGGEPSIHPQIIEMIKAAKARNIRHVMLNTNGKRIADDDEFLRQLADLRPSIYFQFDGFERETYRQLRGEPDILPQKLRALDRLAEIGAHVVLVPAVDRLVNLHEVGAIVEFGMQHPAVRGINFQPAFQSGRHGESDPMQRLTIPDILQALQEQTHELLTVADFVPVPCCFPTCNSVTYVLNDGDTVLPLTRVLNVEDYLDYITNRAVPDISEDIKQALEGLWSSSAVPGSDKAAQQFALSCAACGLPDGLDVAAFAKNIFMIMLQDFMDPWTFNQKNLMKCCKEILLPDGKQIPFCAYNNVGYREQARTQLQARERQRNQARRAGVPFVPEPLTFSFTPEVPSNFIQVTPAANGSVHE
;
A
#
# COMPACT_ATOMS: atom_id res chain seq x y z
N MET A 1 3.89 33.47 49.80
CA MET A 1 3.37 33.44 51.18
C MET A 1 1.87 33.49 51.05
N ASP A 2 1.24 32.40 50.63
CA ASP A 2 1.09 31.14 51.35
C ASP A 2 0.00 31.25 52.44
N GLN A 3 -1.01 30.40 52.24
CA GLN A 3 -1.93 29.81 53.22
C GLN A 3 -3.15 30.57 53.76
N THR A 4 -4.30 30.26 53.15
CA THR A 4 -5.43 29.55 53.82
C THR A 4 -4.98 28.21 54.43
N PRO A 5 -5.60 27.59 55.44
CA PRO A 5 -7.06 27.30 55.56
C PRO A 5 -7.56 27.42 57.02
N GLU A 6 -8.80 27.17 57.45
CA GLU A 6 -9.83 26.16 57.18
C GLU A 6 -11.21 26.75 57.52
N LEU A 7 -12.30 26.17 56.99
CA LEU A 7 -13.44 25.75 57.83
C LEU A 7 -14.52 25.07 56.99
N SER A 8 -14.84 23.85 57.40
CA SER A 8 -16.04 23.10 57.07
C SER A 8 -17.30 23.82 57.58
N ALA A 9 -18.32 23.96 56.73
CA ALA A 9 -19.70 23.99 57.19
C ALA A 9 -20.65 23.59 56.06
N HIS A 10 -21.39 22.51 56.29
CA HIS A 10 -22.52 22.07 55.48
C HIS A 10 -23.57 23.19 55.35
N VAL A 11 -23.73 23.73 54.15
CA VAL A 11 -24.90 24.54 53.78
C VAL A 11 -25.86 23.64 53.01
N LYS A 12 -27.05 23.39 53.59
CA LYS A 12 -28.17 22.77 52.88
C LYS A 12 -28.58 23.68 51.70
N PRO A 13 -28.82 23.14 50.50
CA PRO A 13 -29.21 23.97 49.36
C PRO A 13 -30.60 24.57 49.60
N SER A 14 -30.68 25.90 49.45
CA SER A 14 -31.92 26.68 49.40
C SER A 14 -32.83 26.17 48.25
N PRO A 15 -34.16 26.07 48.42
CA PRO A 15 -35.07 25.61 47.36
C PRO A 15 -35.28 26.62 46.22
N ASP A 16 -34.82 27.86 46.36
CA ASP A 16 -35.19 28.96 45.46
C ASP A 16 -33.99 29.52 44.69
N MET A 17 -33.32 28.67 43.91
CA MET A 17 -32.45 29.11 42.82
C MET A 17 -33.20 28.90 41.50
N PRO A 18 -33.43 29.95 40.69
CA PRO A 18 -34.02 29.77 39.37
C PRO A 18 -33.10 28.87 38.56
N VAL A 19 -33.60 27.69 38.20
CA VAL A 19 -32.99 26.81 37.20
C VAL A 19 -32.74 27.69 35.99
N ALA A 20 -31.47 27.97 35.68
CA ALA A 20 -31.10 28.72 34.49
C ALA A 20 -31.81 28.05 33.31
N ALA A 21 -32.79 28.77 32.72
CA ALA A 21 -33.62 28.23 31.67
C ALA A 21 -32.69 27.76 30.54
N ALA A 22 -32.62 26.45 30.34
CA ALA A 22 -31.81 25.87 29.28
C ALA A 22 -32.28 26.50 27.97
N LEU A 23 -31.38 27.20 27.28
CA LEU A 23 -31.66 27.81 25.99
C LEU A 23 -32.34 26.77 25.09
N PRO A 24 -33.43 27.13 24.39
CA PRO A 24 -34.16 26.17 23.57
C PRO A 24 -33.20 25.54 22.56
N ARG A 25 -33.08 24.20 22.59
CA ARG A 25 -32.22 23.46 21.67
C ARG A 25 -32.75 23.68 20.26
N GLN A 26 -32.07 24.52 19.49
CA GLN A 26 -32.42 24.79 18.10
C GLN A 26 -31.93 23.64 17.22
N LYS A 27 -32.75 23.26 16.23
CA LYS A 27 -32.31 22.39 15.14
C LYS A 27 -31.15 23.09 14.41
N LYS A 28 -30.10 22.33 14.10
CA LYS A 28 -28.96 22.81 13.33
C LYS A 28 -28.68 21.81 12.23
N ASP A 29 -28.43 22.32 11.04
CA ASP A 29 -27.91 21.51 9.95
C ASP A 29 -26.45 21.13 10.27
N VAL A 30 -26.05 19.95 9.84
CA VAL A 30 -24.66 19.50 9.94
C VAL A 30 -23.85 20.10 8.79
N ASP A 31 -22.55 20.28 9.00
CA ASP A 31 -21.58 20.86 8.07
C ASP A 31 -20.99 19.83 7.08
N TYR A 32 -21.59 18.65 6.96
CA TYR A 32 -21.10 17.56 6.11
C TYR A 32 -22.25 16.78 5.45
N VAL A 33 -21.93 16.14 4.33
CA VAL A 33 -22.79 15.12 3.70
C VAL A 33 -22.32 13.74 4.14
N PHE A 34 -23.23 12.91 4.64
CA PHE A 34 -22.96 11.50 4.89
C PHE A 34 -22.98 10.73 3.57
N LEU A 35 -21.85 10.11 3.21
CA LEU A 35 -21.73 9.34 1.97
C LEU A 35 -22.00 7.85 2.20
N GLU A 36 -21.29 7.22 3.13
CA GLU A 36 -21.42 5.78 3.39
C GLU A 36 -21.02 5.39 4.82
N LEU A 37 -21.49 4.21 5.23
CA LEU A 37 -21.06 3.49 6.43
C LEU A 37 -20.07 2.40 6.02
N THR A 38 -18.97 2.29 6.73
CA THR A 38 -17.98 1.21 6.57
C THR A 38 -17.48 0.73 7.93
N ARG A 39 -16.66 -0.31 7.93
CA ARG A 39 -15.89 -0.74 9.10
C ARG A 39 -14.45 -0.27 8.98
N SER A 40 -13.88 0.05 10.13
CA SER A 40 -12.52 0.52 10.32
C SER A 40 -11.93 -0.13 11.58
N ILE A 41 -10.71 0.28 11.95
CA ILE A 41 -10.08 -0.07 13.22
C ILE A 41 -9.89 1.17 14.08
N CYS A 42 -9.89 1.00 15.41
CA CYS A 42 -9.50 2.06 16.33
C CYS A 42 -8.00 2.38 16.16
N PRO A 43 -7.60 3.65 15.99
CA PRO A 43 -6.19 4.02 15.85
C PRO A 43 -5.31 3.61 17.05
N THR A 44 -5.91 3.45 18.22
CA THR A 44 -5.22 3.11 19.47
C THR A 44 -5.23 1.61 19.76
N CYS A 45 -6.41 1.00 19.95
CA CYS A 45 -6.50 -0.41 20.35
C CYS A 45 -6.74 -1.38 19.19
N ARG A 46 -6.83 -0.90 17.95
CA ARG A 46 -7.05 -1.70 16.72
C ARG A 46 -8.36 -2.51 16.67
N ARG A 47 -9.23 -2.35 17.68
CA ARG A 47 -10.58 -2.93 17.68
C ARG A 47 -11.34 -2.51 16.43
N VAL A 48 -12.00 -3.47 15.78
CA VAL A 48 -12.90 -3.22 14.65
C VAL A 48 -14.10 -2.40 15.13
N ILE A 49 -14.35 -1.27 14.47
CA ILE A 49 -15.40 -0.31 14.80
C ILE A 49 -16.06 0.22 13.52
N ASP A 50 -17.29 0.71 13.65
CA ASP A 50 -17.98 1.38 12.55
C ASP A 50 -17.39 2.77 12.30
N ALA A 51 -17.39 3.18 11.03
CA ALA A 51 -16.88 4.45 10.57
C ALA A 51 -17.80 5.05 9.49
N HIS A 52 -17.95 6.37 9.50
CA HIS A 52 -18.70 7.11 8.49
C HIS A 52 -17.73 7.80 7.54
N ILE A 53 -18.00 7.71 6.24
CA ILE A 53 -17.34 8.51 5.22
C ILE A 53 -18.19 9.76 4.98
N LEU A 54 -17.56 10.92 5.13
CA LEU A 54 -18.20 12.23 5.13
C LEU A 54 -17.58 13.11 4.04
N LEU A 55 -18.42 13.82 3.30
CA LEU A 55 -17.97 14.88 2.38
C LEU A 55 -18.13 16.23 3.08
N ARG A 56 -17.03 16.96 3.23
CA ARG A 56 -16.99 18.29 3.85
C ARG A 56 -15.88 19.10 3.21
N ASP A 57 -16.10 20.39 2.96
CA ASP A 57 -15.08 21.31 2.40
C ASP A 57 -14.36 20.76 1.14
N GLN A 58 -15.13 20.17 0.22
CA GLN A 58 -14.63 19.51 -1.00
C GLN A 58 -13.64 18.36 -0.76
N LYS A 59 -13.59 17.79 0.45
CA LYS A 59 -12.71 16.70 0.87
C LYS A 59 -13.50 15.53 1.44
N VAL A 60 -12.83 14.39 1.59
CA VAL A 60 -13.40 13.15 2.14
C VAL A 60 -12.77 12.86 3.49
N TYR A 61 -13.60 12.74 4.51
CA TYR A 61 -13.18 12.43 5.88
C TYR A 61 -13.75 11.10 6.34
N MET A 62 -12.99 10.38 7.16
CA MET A 62 -13.48 9.24 7.91
C MET A 62 -13.66 9.63 9.36
N ARG A 63 -14.89 9.53 9.88
CA ARG A 63 -15.19 9.72 11.30
C ARG A 63 -15.59 8.41 11.94
N LYS A 64 -14.98 8.07 13.08
CA LYS A 64 -15.23 6.81 13.79
C LYS A 64 -15.21 7.00 15.29
N ARG A 65 -15.83 6.07 16.01
CA ARG A 65 -15.93 6.15 17.47
C ARG A 65 -15.58 4.80 18.11
N CYS A 66 -14.54 4.80 18.92
CA CYS A 66 -14.22 3.70 19.82
C CYS A 66 -14.95 3.89 21.16
N PRO A 67 -15.60 2.86 21.73
CA PRO A 67 -16.20 2.96 23.07
C PRO A 67 -15.21 3.34 24.17
N GLU A 68 -13.94 2.94 24.04
CA GLU A 68 -12.89 3.18 25.03
C GLU A 68 -12.08 4.45 24.76
N HIS A 69 -11.78 4.73 23.50
CA HIS A 69 -10.83 5.79 23.12
C HIS A 69 -11.49 7.03 22.50
N GLY A 70 -12.82 7.07 22.40
CA GLY A 70 -13.56 8.24 21.93
C GLY A 70 -13.67 8.35 20.41
N THR A 71 -13.81 9.58 19.92
CA THR A 71 -14.04 9.88 18.49
C THR A 71 -12.73 10.22 17.81
N PHE A 72 -12.57 9.71 16.59
CA PHE A 72 -11.45 9.99 15.69
C PHE A 72 -11.97 10.50 14.36
N GLU A 73 -11.20 11.37 13.73
CA GLU A 73 -11.44 11.85 12.38
C GLU A 73 -10.11 11.92 11.62
N GLY A 74 -10.13 11.59 10.33
CA GLY A 74 -8.95 11.67 9.47
C GLY A 74 -9.33 11.96 8.01
N LEU A 75 -8.44 12.64 7.29
CA LEU A 75 -8.58 12.93 5.87
C LEU A 75 -8.31 11.65 5.06
N VAL A 76 -9.31 11.19 4.31
CA VAL A 76 -9.21 10.01 3.44
C VAL A 76 -8.76 10.40 2.04
N TYR A 77 -9.27 11.51 1.50
CA TYR A 77 -9.00 11.93 0.13
C TYR A 77 -9.17 13.44 -0.02
N GLY A 78 -8.21 14.09 -0.68
CA GLY A 78 -8.16 15.56 -0.83
C GLY A 78 -9.18 16.17 -1.78
N ASP A 79 -9.94 15.35 -2.53
CA ASP A 79 -10.93 15.80 -3.51
C ASP A 79 -12.19 14.92 -3.48
N ALA A 80 -13.29 15.48 -2.96
CA ALA A 80 -14.57 14.79 -2.84
C ALA A 80 -15.19 14.40 -4.19
N GLN A 81 -15.05 15.25 -5.21
CA GLN A 81 -15.61 14.97 -6.53
C GLN A 81 -14.84 13.84 -7.21
N ALA A 82 -13.51 13.88 -7.18
CA ALA A 82 -12.66 12.82 -7.70
C ALA A 82 -12.90 11.48 -6.96
N TYR A 83 -13.06 11.51 -5.63
CA TYR A 83 -13.36 10.30 -4.85
C TYR A 83 -14.66 9.61 -5.29
N VAL A 84 -15.74 10.38 -5.44
CA VAL A 84 -17.03 9.83 -5.87
C VAL A 84 -16.95 9.35 -7.32
N ALA A 85 -16.36 10.15 -8.21
CA ALA A 85 -16.20 9.82 -9.62
C ALA A 85 -15.33 8.57 -9.85
N ALA A 86 -14.31 8.33 -9.00
CA ALA A 86 -13.42 7.19 -9.12
C ALA A 86 -14.15 5.85 -9.01
N THR A 87 -15.32 5.80 -8.35
CA THR A 87 -16.12 4.56 -8.20
C THR A 87 -16.53 3.96 -9.54
N ARG A 88 -16.65 4.74 -10.61
CA ARG A 88 -16.99 4.24 -11.95
C ARG A 88 -15.94 3.32 -12.56
N PHE A 89 -14.69 3.45 -12.12
CA PHE A 89 -13.59 2.55 -12.50
C PHE A 89 -13.53 1.29 -11.63
N ASN A 90 -14.44 1.12 -10.67
CA ASN A 90 -14.43 -0.04 -9.77
C ASN A 90 -14.94 -1.31 -10.49
N LYS A 91 -14.05 -1.99 -11.20
CA LYS A 91 -14.42 -3.22 -11.92
C LYS A 91 -14.69 -4.41 -10.99
N PRO A 92 -15.47 -5.43 -11.42
CA PRO A 92 -15.57 -6.71 -10.71
C PRO A 92 -14.18 -7.31 -10.46
N GLY A 93 -13.97 -7.86 -9.28
CA GLY A 93 -12.72 -8.54 -8.97
C GLY A 93 -12.61 -9.93 -9.58
N THR A 94 -11.41 -10.48 -9.54
CA THR A 94 -11.08 -11.83 -9.96
C THR A 94 -10.97 -12.71 -8.73
N ILE A 95 -11.59 -13.89 -8.75
CA ILE A 95 -11.50 -14.85 -7.66
C ILE A 95 -10.27 -15.76 -7.88
N PRO A 96 -9.40 -15.96 -6.87
CA PRO A 96 -8.26 -16.86 -7.00
C PRO A 96 -8.70 -18.33 -7.17
N LEU A 97 -7.79 -19.18 -7.63
CA LEU A 97 -8.03 -20.63 -7.81
C LEU A 97 -8.22 -21.36 -6.48
N ALA A 98 -7.61 -20.82 -5.41
CA ALA A 98 -7.73 -21.33 -4.06
C ALA A 98 -7.67 -20.17 -3.05
N TYR A 99 -8.38 -20.33 -1.94
CA TYR A 99 -8.33 -19.40 -0.81
C TYR A 99 -7.26 -19.85 0.18
N SER A 100 -6.52 -18.91 0.79
CA SER A 100 -5.45 -19.27 1.75
C SER A 100 -5.92 -19.31 3.21
N THR A 101 -7.15 -18.84 3.48
CA THR A 101 -7.76 -18.83 4.82
C THR A 101 -9.29 -19.02 4.76
N GLU A 102 -9.87 -19.44 5.88
CA GLU A 102 -11.33 -19.54 6.09
C GLU A 102 -11.87 -18.31 6.85
N ILE A 103 -13.18 -18.08 6.78
CA ILE A 103 -13.84 -17.01 7.55
C ILE A 103 -14.30 -17.57 8.91
N GLN A 104 -13.82 -16.98 10.00
CA GLN A 104 -14.19 -17.32 11.37
C GLN A 104 -14.60 -16.08 12.20
N GLN A 105 -13.73 -15.06 12.26
CA GLN A 105 -13.95 -13.79 12.97
C GLN A 105 -14.43 -12.64 12.07
N GLY A 106 -14.35 -12.81 10.75
CA GLY A 106 -14.62 -11.82 9.73
C GLY A 106 -13.41 -10.94 9.39
N CYS A 107 -13.56 -10.16 8.33
CA CYS A 107 -12.57 -9.18 7.90
C CYS A 107 -12.47 -8.02 8.93
N PRO A 108 -11.25 -7.59 9.34
CA PRO A 108 -9.94 -7.95 8.79
C PRO A 108 -9.17 -8.99 9.63
N HIS A 109 -9.80 -9.74 10.53
CA HIS A 109 -9.11 -10.68 11.45
C HIS A 109 -8.83 -12.05 10.82
N ASP A 110 -9.56 -12.42 9.76
CA ASP A 110 -9.26 -13.60 8.94
C ASP A 110 -8.70 -13.22 7.57
N CYS A 111 -8.02 -12.08 7.47
CA CYS A 111 -7.43 -11.65 6.20
C CYS A 111 -6.32 -12.60 5.76
N GLY A 112 -6.35 -13.02 4.49
CA GLY A 112 -5.53 -14.13 3.99
C GLY A 112 -6.05 -14.71 2.68
N LEU A 113 -6.36 -13.92 1.65
CA LEU A 113 -7.21 -14.33 0.51
C LEU A 113 -8.37 -15.25 0.96
N CYS A 114 -9.27 -14.74 1.81
CA CYS A 114 -10.41 -15.49 2.33
C CYS A 114 -11.61 -15.44 1.35
N PRO A 115 -12.66 -16.27 1.53
CA PRO A 115 -13.85 -16.22 0.68
C PRO A 115 -14.58 -14.87 0.61
N ASP A 116 -14.42 -13.99 1.62
CA ASP A 116 -14.98 -12.64 1.62
C ASP A 116 -14.13 -11.65 0.80
N HIS A 117 -12.88 -12.02 0.49
CA HIS A 117 -11.97 -11.19 -0.29
C HIS A 117 -12.38 -11.20 -1.77
N GLN A 118 -12.58 -10.00 -2.31
CA GLN A 118 -13.20 -9.74 -3.60
C GLN A 118 -12.17 -9.55 -4.71
N GLN A 119 -10.93 -10.03 -4.55
CA GLN A 119 -9.88 -9.88 -5.55
C GLN A 119 -8.80 -10.96 -5.41
N HIS A 120 -8.00 -11.18 -6.45
CA HIS A 120 -6.84 -12.07 -6.45
C HIS A 120 -5.52 -11.32 -6.19
N THR A 121 -4.42 -12.04 -5.99
CA THR A 121 -3.10 -11.44 -5.78
C THR A 121 -2.48 -10.99 -7.11
N CYS A 122 -2.55 -9.69 -7.42
CA CYS A 122 -1.83 -9.10 -8.56
C CYS A 122 -0.32 -8.95 -8.26
N LEU A 123 0.02 -8.62 -7.01
CA LEU A 123 1.39 -8.40 -6.55
C LEU A 123 1.61 -9.12 -5.21
N GLY A 124 2.43 -10.16 -5.23
CA GLY A 124 2.89 -10.86 -4.03
C GLY A 124 4.19 -10.26 -3.50
N ILE A 125 4.25 -9.91 -2.22
CA ILE A 125 5.42 -9.29 -1.58
C ILE A 125 5.98 -10.25 -0.52
N ILE A 126 7.25 -10.61 -0.64
CA ILE A 126 7.94 -11.48 0.30
C ILE A 126 8.94 -10.65 1.10
N GLU A 127 8.73 -10.50 2.41
CA GLU A 127 9.72 -9.93 3.32
C GLU A 127 10.77 -11.00 3.67
N VAL A 128 11.87 -11.06 2.90
CA VAL A 128 12.88 -12.14 3.06
C VAL A 128 13.68 -12.01 4.36
N ASN A 129 13.77 -10.79 4.89
CA ASN A 129 14.43 -10.51 6.14
C ASN A 129 13.82 -9.28 6.83
N SER A 130 14.11 -9.11 8.12
CA SER A 130 13.78 -7.87 8.82
C SER A 130 14.94 -6.89 8.92
N ALA A 131 16.18 -7.35 8.72
CA ALA A 131 17.38 -6.55 8.88
C ALA A 131 17.54 -5.54 7.73
N CYS A 132 18.04 -4.35 8.05
CA CYS A 132 18.35 -3.29 7.08
C CYS A 132 19.71 -2.67 7.41
N ASN A 133 20.41 -2.21 6.38
CA ASN A 133 21.65 -1.44 6.48
C ASN A 133 21.40 0.09 6.53
N MET A 134 20.16 0.50 6.78
CA MET A 134 19.71 1.87 7.04
C MET A 134 18.74 1.87 8.24
N ASP A 135 18.59 3.02 8.91
CA ASP A 135 17.66 3.20 10.03
C ASP A 135 16.69 4.36 9.79
N CYS A 136 15.94 4.27 8.69
CA CYS A 136 15.07 5.36 8.22
C CYS A 136 14.02 5.78 9.25
N PRO A 137 13.85 7.08 9.54
CA PRO A 137 12.74 7.59 10.35
C PRO A 137 11.36 7.26 9.74
N LEU A 138 11.21 7.32 8.42
CA LEU A 138 9.93 7.05 7.73
C LEU A 138 9.65 5.54 7.51
N CYS A 139 10.36 4.61 8.18
CA CYS A 139 10.26 3.20 7.87
C CYS A 139 8.90 2.60 8.31
N PHE A 140 7.98 2.37 7.35
CA PHE A 140 6.70 1.72 7.64
C PHE A 140 6.88 0.27 8.14
N ALA A 141 7.90 -0.44 7.66
CA ALA A 141 8.19 -1.82 8.04
C ALA A 141 8.82 -1.93 9.44
N ASN A 142 9.27 -0.81 10.02
CA ASN A 142 10.05 -0.74 11.25
C ASN A 142 11.21 -1.75 11.23
N ALA A 143 12.03 -1.71 10.17
CA ALA A 143 13.11 -2.66 9.94
C ALA A 143 14.13 -2.68 11.09
N GLY A 144 14.70 -3.84 11.38
CA GLY A 144 15.61 -4.05 12.51
C GLY A 144 16.04 -5.51 12.66
N ALA A 145 16.85 -5.79 13.67
CA ALA A 145 17.28 -7.17 13.96
C ALA A 145 16.06 -8.10 14.12
N GLY A 146 16.13 -9.30 13.55
CA GLY A 146 15.02 -10.23 13.66
C GLY A 146 15.23 -11.54 12.94
N PHE A 147 14.64 -11.68 11.76
CA PHE A 147 14.55 -12.96 11.05
C PHE A 147 15.16 -12.88 9.65
N ASN A 148 15.52 -14.06 9.13
CA ASN A 148 15.86 -14.32 7.73
C ASN A 148 15.10 -15.58 7.31
N LEU A 149 14.33 -15.50 6.24
CA LEU A 149 13.67 -16.67 5.67
C LEU A 149 14.72 -17.57 5.01
N THR A 150 14.55 -18.89 5.14
CA THR A 150 15.37 -19.82 4.34
C THR A 150 14.92 -19.80 2.88
N LEU A 151 15.80 -20.28 1.98
CA LEU A 151 15.40 -20.52 0.60
C LEU A 151 14.18 -21.47 0.52
N GLU A 152 14.16 -22.54 1.31
CA GLU A 152 13.06 -23.51 1.36
C GLU A 152 11.73 -22.87 1.78
N GLU A 153 11.75 -21.96 2.77
CA GLU A 153 10.54 -21.21 3.16
C GLU A 153 10.05 -20.32 2.01
N VAL A 154 10.96 -19.64 1.31
CA VAL A 154 10.61 -18.82 0.14
C VAL A 154 10.09 -19.68 -1.01
N GLU A 155 10.68 -20.84 -1.26
CA GLU A 155 10.18 -21.79 -2.26
C GLU A 155 8.75 -22.23 -1.96
N GLY A 156 8.45 -22.59 -0.71
CA GLY A 156 7.09 -22.94 -0.29
C GLY A 156 6.11 -21.76 -0.44
N ILE A 157 6.54 -20.53 -0.14
CA ILE A 157 5.73 -19.33 -0.38
C ILE A 157 5.40 -19.17 -1.87
N LEU A 158 6.40 -19.34 -2.74
CA LEU A 158 6.22 -19.24 -4.19
C LEU A 158 5.31 -20.36 -4.73
N ASP A 159 5.42 -21.57 -4.19
CA ASP A 159 4.57 -22.71 -4.57
C ASP A 159 3.10 -22.45 -4.22
N HIS A 160 2.82 -21.91 -3.03
CA HIS A 160 1.46 -21.50 -2.66
C HIS A 160 0.93 -20.34 -3.50
N LEU A 161 1.78 -19.39 -3.92
CA LEU A 161 1.35 -18.34 -4.84
C LEU A 161 0.93 -18.92 -6.20
N ILE A 162 1.62 -19.93 -6.70
CA ILE A 162 1.24 -20.64 -7.93
C ILE A 162 -0.05 -21.43 -7.72
N GLU A 163 -0.24 -22.04 -6.55
CA GLU A 163 -1.47 -22.75 -6.23
C GLU A 163 -2.70 -21.82 -6.27
N THR A 164 -2.59 -20.60 -5.73
CA THR A 164 -3.71 -19.65 -5.70
C THR A 164 -3.93 -18.92 -7.03
N GLU A 165 -2.86 -18.60 -7.77
CA GLU A 165 -2.96 -17.76 -8.97
C GLU A 165 -2.83 -18.53 -10.29
N GLY A 166 -2.27 -19.74 -10.26
CA GLY A 166 -1.91 -20.54 -11.43
C GLY A 166 -0.73 -19.95 -12.21
N ASN A 167 -0.86 -18.71 -12.69
CA ASN A 167 0.19 -17.97 -13.40
C ASN A 167 0.44 -16.61 -12.74
N PRO A 168 1.19 -16.56 -11.62
CA PRO A 168 1.43 -15.32 -10.89
C PRO A 168 2.08 -14.24 -11.77
N GLU A 169 1.56 -13.02 -11.68
CA GLU A 169 2.05 -11.92 -12.52
C GLU A 169 3.33 -11.29 -11.97
N VAL A 170 3.33 -10.93 -10.68
CA VAL A 170 4.44 -10.22 -10.06
C VAL A 170 4.75 -10.76 -8.67
N VAL A 171 6.03 -11.04 -8.41
CA VAL A 171 6.55 -11.20 -7.05
C VAL A 171 7.59 -10.13 -6.76
N GLN A 172 7.53 -9.54 -5.57
CA GLN A 172 8.46 -8.53 -5.10
C GLN A 172 9.16 -9.02 -3.84
N PHE A 173 10.49 -9.11 -3.91
CA PHE A 173 11.33 -9.33 -2.74
C PHE A 173 11.55 -8.01 -2.01
N SER A 174 11.15 -7.97 -0.74
CA SER A 174 11.24 -6.81 0.16
C SER A 174 11.69 -7.27 1.55
N GLY A 175 11.44 -6.48 2.60
CA GLY A 175 11.86 -6.77 3.98
C GLY A 175 12.37 -5.51 4.67
N GLY A 176 13.51 -5.65 5.36
CA GLY A 176 14.34 -4.49 5.72
C GLY A 176 15.07 -3.98 4.49
N GLU A 177 16.25 -4.55 4.22
CA GLU A 177 16.92 -4.45 2.92
C GLU A 177 17.14 -5.87 2.39
N PRO A 178 16.38 -6.33 1.37
CA PRO A 178 16.51 -7.70 0.87
C PRO A 178 17.87 -7.94 0.21
N SER A 179 18.55 -6.91 -0.32
CA SER A 179 19.84 -7.10 -0.96
C SER A 179 20.93 -7.58 -0.01
N ILE A 180 20.79 -7.42 1.31
CA ILE A 180 21.76 -7.93 2.29
C ILE A 180 21.50 -9.39 2.68
N HIS A 181 20.38 -9.98 2.24
CA HIS A 181 20.09 -11.38 2.52
C HIS A 181 21.08 -12.29 1.77
N PRO A 182 21.74 -13.25 2.44
CA PRO A 182 22.81 -14.06 1.84
C PRO A 182 22.34 -14.94 0.67
N GLN A 183 21.05 -15.28 0.62
CA GLN A 183 20.47 -16.15 -0.41
C GLN A 183 19.54 -15.41 -1.39
N ILE A 184 19.56 -14.06 -1.42
CA ILE A 184 18.63 -13.28 -2.27
C ILE A 184 18.69 -13.67 -3.75
N ILE A 185 19.90 -13.95 -4.26
CA ILE A 185 20.11 -14.36 -5.66
C ILE A 185 19.45 -15.72 -5.93
N GLU A 186 19.55 -16.67 -5.00
CA GLU A 186 18.91 -17.97 -5.13
C GLU A 186 17.39 -17.88 -5.03
N MET A 187 16.87 -16.98 -4.19
CA MET A 187 15.43 -16.70 -4.09
C MET A 187 14.88 -16.12 -5.41
N ILE A 188 15.62 -15.19 -6.04
CA ILE A 188 15.26 -14.64 -7.35
C ILE A 188 15.27 -15.74 -8.43
N LYS A 189 16.28 -16.63 -8.42
CA LYS A 189 16.34 -17.79 -9.32
C LYS A 189 15.14 -18.72 -9.10
N ALA A 190 14.79 -19.00 -7.85
CA ALA A 190 13.65 -19.85 -7.51
C ALA A 190 12.31 -19.29 -8.03
N ALA A 191 12.11 -17.98 -7.95
CA ALA A 191 10.93 -17.31 -8.52
C ALA A 191 10.91 -17.38 -10.06
N LYS A 192 12.05 -17.15 -10.73
CA LYS A 192 12.15 -17.25 -12.19
C LYS A 192 11.97 -18.68 -12.70
N ALA A 193 12.49 -19.68 -12.00
CA ALA A 193 12.35 -21.10 -12.33
C ALA A 193 10.87 -21.56 -12.31
N ARG A 194 10.04 -20.86 -11.53
CA ARG A 194 8.59 -21.08 -11.42
C ARG A 194 7.77 -20.31 -12.46
N ASN A 195 8.42 -19.71 -13.46
CA ASN A 195 7.77 -18.94 -14.53
C ASN A 195 6.91 -17.76 -14.04
N ILE A 196 7.22 -17.18 -12.87
CA ILE A 196 6.60 -15.93 -12.43
C ILE A 196 7.01 -14.83 -13.41
N ARG A 197 6.03 -14.14 -14.01
CA ARG A 197 6.28 -13.27 -15.18
C ARG A 197 7.23 -12.12 -14.85
N HIS A 198 7.06 -11.49 -13.69
CA HIS A 198 7.89 -10.40 -13.23
C HIS A 198 8.41 -10.64 -11.82
N VAL A 199 9.74 -10.59 -11.69
CA VAL A 199 10.42 -10.69 -10.40
C VAL A 199 11.06 -9.33 -10.10
N MET A 200 10.60 -8.72 -9.02
CA MET A 200 11.03 -7.39 -8.58
C MET A 200 11.90 -7.49 -7.32
N LEU A 201 12.95 -6.67 -7.24
CA LEU A 201 13.77 -6.51 -6.06
C LEU A 201 13.60 -5.08 -5.51
N ASN A 202 13.05 -4.94 -4.31
CA ASN A 202 13.01 -3.65 -3.61
C ASN A 202 14.37 -3.37 -2.98
N THR A 203 14.94 -2.18 -3.13
CA THR A 203 16.26 -1.88 -2.57
C THR A 203 16.52 -0.39 -2.36
N ASN A 204 17.32 -0.07 -1.35
CA ASN A 204 17.87 1.27 -1.14
C ASN A 204 19.06 1.60 -2.07
N GLY A 205 19.60 0.60 -2.78
CA GLY A 205 20.65 0.78 -3.77
C GLY A 205 22.09 0.77 -3.26
N LYS A 206 22.32 0.74 -1.93
CA LYS A 206 23.68 0.84 -1.36
C LYS A 206 24.58 -0.31 -1.81
N ARG A 207 24.07 -1.54 -1.80
CA ARG A 207 24.84 -2.71 -2.27
C ARG A 207 25.13 -2.63 -3.77
N ILE A 208 24.18 -2.15 -4.57
CA ILE A 208 24.33 -2.00 -6.02
C ILE A 208 25.42 -0.98 -6.36
N ALA A 209 25.56 0.08 -5.57
CA ALA A 209 26.61 1.09 -5.77
C ALA A 209 28.03 0.51 -5.62
N ASP A 210 28.22 -0.43 -4.68
CA ASP A 210 29.54 -0.80 -4.17
C ASP A 210 29.96 -2.27 -4.38
N ASP A 211 29.07 -3.13 -4.86
CA ASP A 211 29.32 -4.59 -5.03
C ASP A 211 29.26 -5.01 -6.51
N ASP A 212 30.42 -5.16 -7.13
CA ASP A 212 30.57 -5.55 -8.55
C ASP A 212 30.05 -6.96 -8.83
N GLU A 213 30.24 -7.90 -7.90
CA GLU A 213 29.77 -9.27 -8.06
C GLU A 213 28.24 -9.32 -7.97
N PHE A 214 27.63 -8.57 -7.04
CA PHE A 214 26.18 -8.46 -6.98
C PHE A 214 25.60 -7.83 -8.25
N LEU A 215 26.23 -6.78 -8.78
CA LEU A 215 25.81 -6.18 -10.05
C LEU A 215 25.86 -7.19 -11.20
N ARG A 216 26.94 -7.98 -11.29
CA ARG A 216 27.09 -9.05 -12.30
C ARG A 216 25.97 -10.09 -12.19
N GLN A 217 25.63 -10.51 -10.97
CA GLN A 217 24.54 -11.45 -10.71
C GLN A 217 23.17 -10.87 -11.09
N LEU A 218 22.94 -9.57 -10.88
CA LEU A 218 21.73 -8.89 -11.34
C LEU A 218 21.68 -8.79 -12.87
N ALA A 219 22.81 -8.59 -13.55
CA ALA A 219 22.89 -8.58 -15.01
C ALA A 219 22.52 -9.95 -15.62
N ASP A 220 22.95 -11.05 -14.98
CA ASP A 220 22.60 -12.41 -15.40
C ASP A 220 21.09 -12.68 -15.24
N LEU A 221 20.52 -12.27 -14.10
CA LEU A 221 19.13 -12.57 -13.76
C LEU A 221 18.11 -11.61 -14.36
N ARG A 222 18.46 -10.34 -14.55
CA ARG A 222 17.58 -9.23 -14.96
C ARG A 222 16.24 -9.19 -14.20
N PRO A 223 16.24 -9.04 -12.86
CA PRO A 223 15.03 -8.64 -12.15
C PRO A 223 14.71 -7.16 -12.42
N SER A 224 13.45 -6.76 -12.26
CA SER A 224 13.09 -5.34 -12.21
C SER A 224 13.48 -4.76 -10.85
N ILE A 225 14.08 -3.58 -10.83
CA ILE A 225 14.52 -2.94 -9.59
C ILE A 225 13.49 -1.93 -9.14
N TYR A 226 12.96 -2.12 -7.93
CA TYR A 226 12.07 -1.19 -7.26
C TYR A 226 12.91 -0.33 -6.32
N PHE A 227 13.33 0.84 -6.79
CA PHE A 227 14.46 1.58 -6.25
C PHE A 227 14.01 2.78 -5.42
N GLN A 228 14.37 2.79 -4.14
CA GLN A 228 14.04 3.90 -3.26
C GLN A 228 14.83 5.17 -3.62
N PHE A 229 14.12 6.23 -4.00
CA PHE A 229 14.67 7.52 -4.41
C PHE A 229 13.67 8.62 -4.09
N ASP A 230 13.96 9.50 -3.12
CA ASP A 230 12.95 10.43 -2.57
C ASP A 230 13.12 11.89 -3.01
N GLY A 231 14.19 12.22 -3.74
CA GLY A 231 14.49 13.59 -4.12
C GLY A 231 15.98 13.82 -4.34
N PHE A 232 16.35 15.09 -4.39
CA PHE A 232 17.68 15.62 -4.66
C PHE A 232 18.24 16.43 -3.49
N GLU A 233 17.39 16.84 -2.54
CA GLU A 233 17.84 17.61 -1.39
C GLU A 233 18.43 16.74 -0.28
N ARG A 234 19.52 17.24 0.31
CA ARG A 234 20.17 16.66 1.50
C ARG A 234 19.19 16.52 2.66
N GLU A 235 18.34 17.53 2.83
CA GLU A 235 17.38 17.61 3.93
C GLU A 235 16.28 16.56 3.82
N THR A 236 15.82 16.28 2.60
CA THR A 236 14.89 15.18 2.30
C THR A 236 15.43 13.85 2.80
N TYR A 237 16.68 13.50 2.46
CA TYR A 237 17.26 12.25 2.94
C TYR A 237 17.56 12.25 4.44
N ARG A 238 17.89 13.40 5.03
CA ARG A 238 18.05 13.54 6.49
C ARG A 238 16.76 13.17 7.21
N GLN A 239 15.63 13.73 6.79
CA GLN A 239 14.34 13.56 7.46
C GLN A 239 13.71 12.20 7.16
N LEU A 240 13.68 11.77 5.90
CA LEU A 240 12.99 10.53 5.52
C LEU A 240 13.83 9.27 5.79
N ARG A 241 15.15 9.36 5.61
CA ARG A 241 16.06 8.20 5.59
C ARG A 241 17.14 8.21 6.67
N GLY A 242 17.36 9.33 7.35
CA GLY A 242 18.40 9.46 8.37
C GLY A 242 19.82 9.52 7.82
N GLU A 243 20.00 9.55 6.49
CA GLU A 243 21.30 9.56 5.82
C GLU A 243 21.36 10.72 4.83
N PRO A 244 21.71 11.95 5.27
CA PRO A 244 21.66 13.16 4.43
C PRO A 244 22.50 13.06 3.15
N ASP A 245 23.61 12.33 3.18
CA ASP A 245 24.61 12.30 2.11
C ASP A 245 24.50 11.06 1.20
N ILE A 246 23.35 10.38 1.19
CA ILE A 246 23.15 9.13 0.43
C ILE A 246 22.96 9.35 -1.07
N LEU A 247 22.58 10.55 -1.51
CA LEU A 247 22.22 10.82 -2.91
C LEU A 247 23.34 10.45 -3.92
N PRO A 248 24.63 10.81 -3.73
CA PRO A 248 25.68 10.41 -4.67
C PRO A 248 25.82 8.89 -4.81
N GLN A 249 25.62 8.14 -3.72
CA GLN A 249 25.63 6.67 -3.76
C GLN A 249 24.43 6.13 -4.55
N LYS A 250 23.26 6.76 -4.44
CA LYS A 250 22.06 6.40 -5.22
C LYS A 250 22.23 6.66 -6.70
N LEU A 251 22.77 7.81 -7.08
CA LEU A 251 23.04 8.15 -8.48
C LEU A 251 24.04 7.15 -9.09
N ARG A 252 25.12 6.84 -8.37
CA ARG A 252 26.08 5.80 -8.79
C ARG A 252 25.42 4.43 -8.96
N ALA A 253 24.49 4.05 -8.08
CA ALA A 253 23.75 2.80 -8.23
C ALA A 253 22.88 2.80 -9.51
N LEU A 254 22.22 3.92 -9.82
CA LEU A 254 21.42 4.07 -11.04
C LEU A 254 22.28 4.01 -12.30
N ASP A 255 23.44 4.67 -12.31
CA ASP A 255 24.40 4.60 -13.44
C ASP A 255 24.85 3.15 -13.69
N ARG A 256 25.20 2.44 -12.62
CA ARG A 256 25.58 1.01 -12.69
C ARG A 256 24.44 0.12 -13.18
N LEU A 257 23.20 0.42 -12.79
CA LEU A 257 22.02 -0.29 -13.29
C LEU A 257 21.78 -0.01 -14.78
N ALA A 258 22.10 1.20 -15.26
CA ALA A 258 22.05 1.52 -16.68
C ALA A 258 23.08 0.74 -17.48
N GLU A 259 24.31 0.57 -16.97
CA GLU A 259 25.39 -0.18 -17.63
C GLU A 259 24.98 -1.63 -17.95
N ILE A 260 24.17 -2.26 -17.08
CA ILE A 260 23.68 -3.63 -17.27
C ILE A 260 22.31 -3.70 -17.96
N GLY A 261 21.75 -2.56 -18.38
CA GLY A 261 20.43 -2.48 -19.02
C GLY A 261 19.27 -2.90 -18.12
N ALA A 262 19.38 -2.70 -16.80
CA ALA A 262 18.32 -3.04 -15.87
C ALA A 262 17.11 -2.12 -16.00
N HIS A 263 15.92 -2.64 -15.66
CA HIS A 263 14.70 -1.84 -15.62
C HIS A 263 14.45 -1.36 -14.18
N VAL A 264 14.42 -0.04 -14.00
CA VAL A 264 14.24 0.59 -12.69
C VAL A 264 12.90 1.31 -12.61
N VAL A 265 12.19 1.12 -11.50
CA VAL A 265 11.07 1.96 -11.09
C VAL A 265 11.53 2.76 -9.87
N LEU A 266 11.53 4.09 -9.95
CA LEU A 266 11.84 4.95 -8.80
C LEU A 266 10.66 4.98 -7.83
N VAL A 267 10.96 4.97 -6.54
CA VAL A 267 9.96 4.85 -5.48
C VAL A 267 10.19 5.94 -4.44
N PRO A 268 9.71 7.16 -4.70
CA PRO A 268 9.71 8.22 -3.71
C PRO A 268 8.59 8.02 -2.69
N ALA A 269 8.98 7.98 -1.41
CA ALA A 269 8.04 8.23 -0.33
C ALA A 269 7.87 9.75 -0.18
N VAL A 270 6.65 10.25 -0.34
CA VAL A 270 6.38 11.68 -0.39
C VAL A 270 5.72 12.13 0.90
N ASP A 271 6.35 13.06 1.61
CA ASP A 271 5.77 13.77 2.74
C ASP A 271 5.46 15.22 2.33
N ARG A 272 4.30 15.73 2.80
CA ARG A 272 3.78 17.05 2.46
C ARG A 272 4.78 18.18 2.77
N LEU A 273 5.54 18.05 3.86
CA LEU A 273 6.41 19.11 4.38
C LEU A 273 7.89 18.89 4.06
N VAL A 274 8.24 17.72 3.52
CA VAL A 274 9.65 17.34 3.33
C VAL A 274 10.07 17.38 1.87
N ASN A 275 9.34 16.74 0.96
CA ASN A 275 9.79 16.56 -0.43
C ASN A 275 8.68 16.66 -1.48
N LEU A 276 7.47 17.08 -1.10
CA LEU A 276 6.39 17.33 -2.08
C LEU A 276 6.81 18.35 -3.15
N HIS A 277 7.70 19.29 -2.83
CA HIS A 277 8.22 20.29 -3.76
C HIS A 277 9.23 19.73 -4.78
N GLU A 278 9.64 18.47 -4.65
CA GLU A 278 10.63 17.83 -5.53
C GLU A 278 10.00 16.87 -6.55
N VAL A 279 8.68 16.64 -6.51
CA VAL A 279 8.02 15.61 -7.34
C VAL A 279 8.18 15.85 -8.84
N GLY A 280 8.16 17.10 -9.30
CA GLY A 280 8.41 17.45 -10.71
C GLY A 280 9.85 17.13 -11.14
N ALA A 281 10.83 17.49 -10.31
CA ALA A 281 12.24 17.20 -10.59
C ALA A 281 12.51 15.68 -10.64
N ILE A 282 11.84 14.89 -9.81
CA ILE A 282 11.94 13.42 -9.84
C ILE A 282 11.38 12.87 -11.16
N VAL A 283 10.28 13.44 -11.64
CA VAL A 283 9.69 13.08 -12.94
C VAL A 283 10.63 13.40 -14.09
N GLU A 284 11.19 14.61 -14.13
CA GLU A 284 12.15 15.02 -15.17
C GLU A 284 13.40 14.12 -15.19
N PHE A 285 14.00 13.89 -14.02
CA PHE A 285 15.15 13.00 -13.89
C PHE A 285 14.83 11.57 -14.32
N GLY A 286 13.68 11.03 -13.89
CA GLY A 286 13.24 9.70 -14.25
C GLY A 286 13.07 9.54 -15.76
N MET A 287 12.49 10.53 -16.43
CA MET A 287 12.33 10.51 -17.90
C MET A 287 13.64 10.61 -18.67
N GLN A 288 14.68 11.24 -18.10
CA GLN A 288 15.98 11.40 -18.73
C GLN A 288 16.94 10.23 -18.46
N HIS A 289 16.79 9.53 -17.34
CA HIS A 289 17.74 8.50 -16.92
C HIS A 289 17.52 7.16 -17.65
N PRO A 290 18.53 6.58 -18.33
CA PRO A 290 18.36 5.44 -19.23
C PRO A 290 17.89 4.14 -18.56
N ALA A 291 18.20 3.93 -17.28
CA ALA A 291 17.73 2.77 -16.52
C ALA A 291 16.27 2.89 -16.06
N VAL A 292 15.74 4.11 -15.96
CA VAL A 292 14.45 4.36 -15.31
C VAL A 292 13.32 4.21 -16.34
N ARG A 293 12.35 3.36 -16.01
CA ARG A 293 11.17 3.06 -16.85
C ARG A 293 9.86 3.52 -16.23
N GLY A 294 9.89 3.92 -14.96
CA GLY A 294 8.75 4.54 -14.34
C GLY A 294 9.02 5.02 -12.93
N ILE A 295 8.00 5.63 -12.34
CA ILE A 295 8.00 6.17 -10.99
C ILE A 295 6.73 5.69 -10.29
N ASN A 296 6.85 5.29 -9.03
CA ASN A 296 5.72 5.00 -8.16
C ASN A 296 5.78 5.88 -6.91
N PHE A 297 5.07 7.00 -6.94
CA PHE A 297 4.93 7.91 -5.80
C PHE A 297 4.08 7.28 -4.72
N GLN A 298 4.59 7.30 -3.49
CA GLN A 298 3.89 6.74 -2.33
C GLN A 298 3.72 7.84 -1.28
N PRO A 299 2.50 8.39 -1.09
CA PRO A 299 2.25 9.29 0.02
C PRO A 299 2.63 8.63 1.35
N ALA A 300 3.36 9.36 2.18
CA ALA A 300 3.70 8.92 3.52
C ALA A 300 2.41 8.66 4.33
N PHE A 301 2.41 7.55 5.05
CA PHE A 301 1.28 7.13 5.88
C PHE A 301 1.76 6.74 7.27
N GLN A 302 0.88 6.89 8.26
CA GLN A 302 1.23 6.59 9.65
C GLN A 302 1.31 5.07 9.88
N SER A 303 2.52 4.53 9.78
CA SER A 303 2.83 3.14 10.10
C SER A 303 4.29 3.01 10.52
N GLY A 304 4.59 1.98 11.32
CA GLY A 304 5.96 1.67 11.73
C GLY A 304 6.63 2.81 12.50
N ARG A 305 7.75 3.32 11.99
CA ARG A 305 8.51 4.42 12.61
C ARG A 305 8.06 5.81 12.20
N HIS A 306 7.09 5.92 11.29
CA HIS A 306 6.51 7.20 10.93
C HIS A 306 6.03 7.91 12.20
N GLY A 307 6.53 9.12 12.45
CA GLY A 307 6.18 9.90 13.63
C GLY A 307 4.70 10.26 13.67
N GLU A 308 4.28 10.87 14.79
CA GLU A 308 2.94 11.47 14.87
C GLU A 308 2.81 12.57 13.80
N SER A 309 1.81 12.44 12.93
CA SER A 309 1.39 13.51 12.02
C SER A 309 -0.08 13.85 12.27
N ASP A 310 -0.52 15.02 11.80
CA ASP A 310 -1.92 15.38 11.89
C ASP A 310 -2.72 14.54 10.87
N PRO A 311 -3.64 13.65 11.31
CA PRO A 311 -4.45 12.83 10.40
C PRO A 311 -5.37 13.66 9.49
N MET A 312 -5.58 14.95 9.80
CA MET A 312 -6.35 15.88 8.98
C MET A 312 -5.52 16.55 7.88
N GLN A 313 -4.18 16.46 7.93
CA GLN A 313 -3.25 17.04 6.96
C GLN A 313 -2.50 15.98 6.14
N ARG A 314 -3.00 14.74 6.16
CA ARG A 314 -2.46 13.63 5.38
C ARG A 314 -2.28 14.02 3.90
N LEU A 315 -1.19 13.57 3.30
CA LEU A 315 -0.96 13.71 1.86
C LEU A 315 -1.75 12.63 1.11
N THR A 316 -2.48 13.00 0.07
CA THR A 316 -3.32 12.10 -0.73
C THR A 316 -2.95 12.18 -2.21
N ILE A 317 -3.45 11.24 -3.01
CA ILE A 317 -3.21 11.22 -4.48
C ILE A 317 -3.51 12.59 -5.13
N PRO A 318 -4.67 13.25 -4.90
CA PRO A 318 -4.96 14.56 -5.48
C PRO A 318 -3.93 15.63 -5.15
N ASP A 319 -3.36 15.64 -3.94
CA ASP A 319 -2.35 16.63 -3.56
C ASP A 319 -1.08 16.48 -4.41
N ILE A 320 -0.62 15.23 -4.63
CA ILE A 320 0.56 14.96 -5.46
C ILE A 320 0.27 15.25 -6.94
N LEU A 321 -0.93 14.92 -7.43
CA LEU A 321 -1.30 15.21 -8.82
C LEU A 321 -1.32 16.72 -9.09
N GLN A 322 -1.82 17.52 -8.16
CA GLN A 322 -1.78 18.99 -8.26
C GLN A 322 -0.33 19.49 -8.25
N ALA A 323 0.50 18.99 -7.33
CA ALA A 323 1.91 19.35 -7.25
C ALA A 323 2.67 18.97 -8.54
N LEU A 324 2.41 17.81 -9.12
CA LEU A 324 2.98 17.39 -10.40
C LEU A 324 2.56 18.33 -11.54
N GLN A 325 1.29 18.71 -11.60
CA GLN A 325 0.81 19.63 -12.63
C GLN A 325 1.50 20.99 -12.56
N GLU A 326 1.63 21.55 -11.36
CA GLU A 326 2.29 22.82 -11.14
C GLU A 326 3.80 22.76 -11.44
N GLN A 327 4.48 21.73 -10.92
CA GLN A 327 5.94 21.61 -11.01
C GLN A 327 6.43 21.14 -12.37
N THR A 328 5.60 20.45 -13.16
CA THR A 328 5.94 20.06 -14.54
C THR A 328 5.44 21.07 -15.57
N HIS A 329 4.95 22.24 -15.13
CA HIS A 329 4.44 23.30 -16.00
C HIS A 329 3.37 22.80 -17.00
N GLU A 330 2.39 22.05 -16.49
CA GLU A 330 1.29 21.44 -17.26
C GLU A 330 1.71 20.40 -18.31
N LEU A 331 2.99 19.99 -18.33
CA LEU A 331 3.42 18.84 -19.11
C LEU A 331 2.57 17.61 -18.77
N LEU A 332 2.37 17.39 -17.48
CA LEU A 332 1.40 16.45 -16.92
C LEU A 332 0.31 17.25 -16.24
N THR A 333 -0.94 16.81 -16.37
CA THR A 333 -2.10 17.40 -15.72
C THR A 333 -2.83 16.35 -14.89
N VAL A 334 -3.67 16.78 -13.95
CA VAL A 334 -4.47 15.85 -13.12
C VAL A 334 -5.32 14.92 -14.00
N ALA A 335 -5.85 15.42 -15.12
CA ALA A 335 -6.68 14.66 -16.06
C ALA A 335 -5.90 13.57 -16.83
N ASP A 336 -4.57 13.64 -16.85
CA ASP A 336 -3.76 12.61 -17.52
C ASP A 336 -3.66 11.32 -16.72
N PHE A 337 -4.11 11.31 -15.45
CA PHE A 337 -4.03 10.18 -14.54
C PHE A 337 -5.38 9.49 -14.38
N VAL A 338 -5.38 8.16 -14.45
CA VAL A 338 -6.59 7.33 -14.39
C VAL A 338 -6.52 6.41 -13.16
N PRO A 339 -7.61 6.30 -12.37
CA PRO A 339 -7.72 5.32 -11.30
C PRO A 339 -7.51 3.89 -11.79
N VAL A 340 -6.71 3.10 -11.07
CA VAL A 340 -6.44 1.70 -11.42
C VAL A 340 -7.63 0.82 -11.01
N PRO A 341 -8.34 0.18 -11.95
CA PRO A 341 -9.57 -0.55 -11.68
C PRO A 341 -9.40 -1.85 -10.89
N CYS A 342 -8.23 -2.50 -10.92
CA CYS A 342 -8.05 -3.82 -10.28
C CYS A 342 -8.17 -3.77 -8.75
N CYS A 343 -7.54 -2.79 -8.10
CA CYS A 343 -7.74 -2.50 -6.68
C CYS A 343 -8.93 -1.55 -6.50
N PHE A 344 -9.20 -1.11 -5.26
CA PHE A 344 -10.19 -0.05 -5.08
C PHE A 344 -9.68 1.26 -5.75
N PRO A 345 -10.48 1.95 -6.59
CA PRO A 345 -9.98 3.03 -7.46
C PRO A 345 -9.30 4.21 -6.75
N THR A 346 -9.61 4.43 -5.46
CA THR A 346 -8.99 5.51 -4.68
C THR A 346 -7.61 5.13 -4.13
N CYS A 347 -7.18 3.87 -4.28
CA CYS A 347 -5.90 3.39 -3.78
C CYS A 347 -4.74 3.66 -4.75
N ASN A 348 -5.02 3.77 -6.05
CA ASN A 348 -3.96 3.84 -7.06
C ASN A 348 -4.42 4.65 -8.29
N SER A 349 -3.54 5.52 -8.79
CA SER A 349 -3.75 6.30 -10.01
C SER A 349 -2.51 6.20 -10.90
N VAL A 350 -2.69 6.07 -12.21
CA VAL A 350 -1.58 5.84 -13.14
C VAL A 350 -1.75 6.65 -14.42
N THR A 351 -0.61 7.09 -14.96
CA THR A 351 -0.50 7.57 -16.33
C THR A 351 0.69 6.90 -17.02
N TYR A 352 0.62 6.88 -18.35
CA TYR A 352 1.68 6.41 -19.21
C TYR A 352 2.02 7.53 -20.17
N VAL A 353 3.31 7.72 -20.39
CA VAL A 353 3.86 8.83 -21.16
C VAL A 353 4.74 8.24 -22.24
N LEU A 354 4.49 8.63 -23.49
CA LEU A 354 5.44 8.41 -24.56
C LEU A 354 6.51 9.49 -24.47
N ASN A 355 7.76 9.07 -24.28
CA ASN A 355 8.93 9.93 -24.25
C ASN A 355 9.92 9.48 -25.32
N ASP A 356 9.97 10.19 -26.44
CA ASP A 356 10.91 9.94 -27.54
C ASP A 356 12.17 10.82 -27.49
N GLY A 357 12.34 11.60 -26.43
CA GLY A 357 13.45 12.52 -26.20
C GLY A 357 13.15 13.97 -26.61
N ASP A 358 12.33 14.17 -27.63
CA ASP A 358 11.92 15.50 -28.11
C ASP A 358 10.46 15.83 -27.70
N THR A 359 9.63 14.80 -27.55
CA THR A 359 8.20 14.88 -27.25
C THR A 359 7.86 14.01 -26.05
N VAL A 360 7.11 14.61 -25.12
CA VAL A 360 6.54 13.95 -23.94
C VAL A 360 5.01 14.01 -24.08
N LEU A 361 4.38 12.87 -24.32
CA LEU A 361 2.95 12.78 -24.61
C LEU A 361 2.25 11.76 -23.68
N PRO A 362 1.41 12.23 -22.74
CA PRO A 362 0.54 11.34 -21.97
C PRO A 362 -0.44 10.59 -22.87
N LEU A 363 -0.52 9.27 -22.71
CA LEU A 363 -1.32 8.40 -23.57
C LEU A 363 -2.82 8.66 -23.44
N THR A 364 -3.28 9.14 -22.30
CA THR A 364 -4.67 9.53 -22.02
C THR A 364 -5.16 10.70 -22.89
N ARG A 365 -4.26 11.48 -23.49
CA ARG A 365 -4.61 12.54 -24.45
C ARG A 365 -4.89 12.00 -25.85
N VAL A 366 -4.41 10.79 -26.15
CA VAL A 366 -4.61 10.10 -27.43
C VAL A 366 -5.72 9.05 -27.32
N LEU A 367 -5.80 8.40 -26.16
CA LEU A 367 -6.76 7.34 -25.84
C LEU A 367 -7.76 7.85 -24.80
N ASN A 368 -9.04 7.93 -25.16
CA ASN A 368 -10.08 8.25 -24.18
C ASN A 368 -10.36 7.04 -23.28
N VAL A 369 -9.53 6.87 -22.24
CA VAL A 369 -9.59 5.72 -21.33
C VAL A 369 -10.94 5.60 -20.60
N GLU A 370 -11.63 6.73 -20.37
CA GLU A 370 -12.92 6.74 -19.68
C GLU A 370 -14.01 5.99 -20.44
N ASP A 371 -14.00 6.03 -21.77
CA ASP A 371 -14.99 5.31 -22.59
C ASP A 371 -14.82 3.78 -22.48
N TYR A 372 -13.66 3.31 -22.01
CA TYR A 372 -13.29 1.89 -21.98
C TYR A 372 -13.26 1.30 -20.58
N LEU A 373 -12.91 2.09 -19.56
CA LEU A 373 -12.78 1.64 -18.16
C LEU A 373 -13.90 2.13 -17.24
N ASP A 374 -14.92 2.83 -17.75
CA ASP A 374 -16.14 3.11 -16.98
C ASP A 374 -17.06 1.87 -16.97
N TYR A 375 -17.11 1.18 -15.83
CA TYR A 375 -17.91 -0.04 -15.65
C TYR A 375 -19.34 0.23 -15.17
N ILE A 376 -19.68 1.47 -14.83
CA ILE A 376 -20.98 1.83 -14.25
C ILE A 376 -21.92 2.43 -15.32
N THR A 377 -21.43 2.80 -16.50
CA THR A 377 -22.28 3.26 -17.60
C THR A 377 -22.90 2.13 -18.43
N ASN A 378 -24.23 2.16 -18.57
CA ASN A 378 -24.97 1.43 -19.61
C ASN A 378 -24.79 2.12 -20.99
N ARG A 379 -23.55 2.31 -21.44
CA ARG A 379 -23.33 2.89 -22.78
C ARG A 379 -23.37 1.79 -23.84
N ALA A 380 -24.23 1.99 -24.83
CA ALA A 380 -24.20 1.32 -26.12
C ALA A 380 -23.00 1.81 -26.95
N VAL A 381 -21.78 1.65 -26.42
CA VAL A 381 -20.55 1.86 -27.18
C VAL A 381 -20.50 0.76 -28.25
N PRO A 382 -20.15 1.06 -29.52
CA PRO A 382 -20.00 0.03 -30.55
C PRO A 382 -19.10 -1.09 -30.04
N ASP A 383 -19.46 -2.35 -30.28
CA ASP A 383 -18.69 -3.54 -29.87
C ASP A 383 -17.22 -3.38 -30.29
N ILE A 384 -16.38 -3.10 -29.30
CA ILE A 384 -14.93 -3.18 -29.42
C ILE A 384 -14.59 -4.65 -29.20
N SER A 385 -13.57 -5.18 -29.88
CA SER A 385 -13.12 -6.54 -29.59
C SER A 385 -12.69 -6.63 -28.11
N GLU A 386 -13.11 -7.69 -27.43
CA GLU A 386 -12.71 -8.01 -26.04
C GLU A 386 -11.19 -7.94 -25.85
N ASP A 387 -10.41 -8.21 -26.89
CA ASP A 387 -8.95 -8.13 -26.89
C ASP A 387 -8.41 -6.72 -26.58
N ILE A 388 -9.05 -5.67 -27.09
CA ILE A 388 -8.66 -4.27 -26.83
C ILE A 388 -8.99 -3.88 -25.39
N LYS A 389 -10.15 -4.30 -24.90
CA LYS A 389 -10.55 -4.06 -23.50
C LYS A 389 -9.61 -4.77 -22.54
N GLN A 390 -9.29 -6.04 -22.78
CA GLN A 390 -8.32 -6.79 -21.97
C GLN A 390 -6.92 -6.16 -22.00
N ALA A 391 -6.54 -5.59 -23.14
CA ALA A 391 -5.28 -4.89 -23.28
C ALA A 391 -5.23 -3.60 -22.44
N LEU A 392 -6.27 -2.77 -22.50
CA LEU A 392 -6.42 -1.61 -21.63
C LEU A 392 -6.52 -2.03 -20.14
N GLU A 393 -7.30 -3.06 -19.80
CA GLU A 393 -7.36 -3.54 -18.41
C GLU A 393 -6.01 -4.00 -17.86
N GLY A 394 -5.18 -4.60 -18.71
CA GLY A 394 -3.84 -5.03 -18.31
C GLY A 394 -2.83 -3.90 -18.20
N LEU A 395 -2.90 -2.89 -19.07
CA LEU A 395 -2.09 -1.68 -18.96
C LEU A 395 -2.43 -0.92 -17.68
N TRP A 396 -3.72 -0.70 -17.39
CA TRP A 396 -4.16 -0.05 -16.17
C TRP A 396 -4.36 -1.06 -15.03
N SER A 397 -3.39 -1.95 -14.81
CA SER A 397 -3.37 -2.91 -13.70
C SER A 397 -2.27 -2.59 -12.69
N SER A 398 -2.47 -2.97 -11.42
CA SER A 398 -1.43 -2.87 -10.38
C SER A 398 -0.24 -3.80 -10.62
N SER A 399 -0.38 -4.78 -11.50
CA SER A 399 0.67 -5.70 -11.94
C SER A 399 1.40 -5.23 -13.19
N ALA A 400 1.00 -4.09 -13.77
CA ALA A 400 1.64 -3.55 -14.97
C ALA A 400 3.10 -3.17 -14.66
N VAL A 401 4.04 -3.81 -15.38
CA VAL A 401 5.46 -3.52 -15.26
C VAL A 401 5.89 -2.66 -16.46
N PRO A 402 6.46 -1.46 -16.23
CA PRO A 402 6.92 -0.59 -17.31
C PRO A 402 7.98 -1.25 -18.18
N GLY A 403 7.89 -1.04 -19.50
CA GLY A 403 8.83 -1.61 -20.47
C GLY A 403 8.78 -3.14 -20.59
N SER A 404 7.70 -3.79 -20.15
CA SER A 404 7.49 -5.23 -20.38
C SER A 404 6.91 -5.52 -21.76
N ASP A 405 7.22 -6.69 -22.34
CA ASP A 405 6.65 -7.13 -23.62
C ASP A 405 5.11 -7.22 -23.56
N LYS A 406 4.55 -7.57 -22.40
CA LYS A 406 3.09 -7.59 -22.18
C LYS A 406 2.50 -6.19 -22.29
N ALA A 407 3.07 -5.20 -21.59
CA ALA A 407 2.63 -3.81 -21.69
C ALA A 407 2.78 -3.27 -23.13
N ALA A 408 3.87 -3.62 -23.81
CA ALA A 408 4.10 -3.28 -25.21
C ALA A 408 3.01 -3.84 -26.15
N GLN A 409 2.68 -5.13 -26.00
CA GLN A 409 1.66 -5.81 -26.81
C GLN A 409 0.26 -5.29 -26.50
N GLN A 410 -0.06 -5.11 -25.22
CA GLN A 410 -1.34 -4.55 -24.79
C GLN A 410 -1.51 -3.12 -25.31
N PHE A 411 -0.45 -2.34 -25.32
CA PHE A 411 -0.47 -1.03 -25.94
C PHE A 411 -0.67 -1.10 -27.46
N ALA A 412 0.08 -1.95 -28.17
CA ALA A 412 -0.09 -2.12 -29.61
C ALA A 412 -1.52 -2.53 -29.99
N LEU A 413 -2.12 -3.44 -29.23
CA LEU A 413 -3.52 -3.86 -29.37
C LEU A 413 -4.48 -2.69 -29.11
N SER A 414 -4.25 -1.92 -28.05
CA SER A 414 -5.07 -0.76 -27.69
C SER A 414 -4.99 0.36 -28.75
N CYS A 415 -3.83 0.53 -29.37
CA CYS A 415 -3.59 1.53 -30.41
C CYS A 415 -4.04 1.12 -31.81
N ALA A 416 -4.06 -0.18 -32.13
CA ALA A 416 -4.61 -0.68 -33.39
C ALA A 416 -6.11 -0.29 -33.54
N ALA A 417 -6.82 -0.15 -32.41
CA ALA A 417 -8.20 0.34 -32.36
C ALA A 417 -8.36 1.80 -32.83
N CYS A 418 -7.29 2.60 -32.78
CA CYS A 418 -7.29 4.04 -33.05
C CYS A 418 -6.78 4.42 -34.46
N GLY A 419 -6.49 3.43 -35.33
CA GLY A 419 -6.08 3.68 -36.71
C GLY A 419 -4.72 4.34 -36.85
N LEU A 420 -3.71 3.89 -36.08
CA LEU A 420 -2.32 4.31 -36.31
C LEU A 420 -1.78 3.79 -37.66
N PRO A 421 -0.76 4.45 -38.25
CA PRO A 421 -0.19 4.05 -39.53
C PRO A 421 0.36 2.61 -39.47
N ASP A 422 0.12 1.83 -40.53
CA ASP A 422 0.75 0.53 -40.73
C ASP A 422 2.28 0.67 -40.64
N GLY A 423 2.92 -0.07 -39.72
CA GLY A 423 4.39 -0.11 -39.57
C GLY A 423 4.98 0.47 -38.29
N LEU A 424 4.18 0.70 -37.24
CA LEU A 424 4.71 1.10 -35.93
C LEU A 424 5.55 -0.04 -35.32
N ASP A 425 6.85 0.21 -35.10
CA ASP A 425 7.71 -0.71 -34.38
C ASP A 425 7.32 -0.72 -32.90
N VAL A 426 6.48 -1.68 -32.52
CA VAL A 426 5.98 -1.90 -31.14
C VAL A 426 7.12 -2.02 -30.14
N ALA A 427 8.26 -2.59 -30.53
CA ALA A 427 9.41 -2.75 -29.66
C ALA A 427 10.18 -1.43 -29.47
N ALA A 428 10.30 -0.61 -30.51
CA ALA A 428 10.85 0.75 -30.40
C ALA A 428 9.93 1.67 -29.58
N PHE A 429 8.62 1.55 -29.76
CA PHE A 429 7.63 2.34 -29.04
C PHE A 429 7.56 1.97 -27.55
N ALA A 430 7.57 0.68 -27.22
CA ALA A 430 7.57 0.21 -25.83
C ALA A 430 8.82 0.65 -25.04
N LYS A 431 9.95 0.83 -25.72
CA LYS A 431 11.17 1.40 -25.11
C LYS A 431 11.01 2.87 -24.73
N ASN A 432 10.03 3.56 -25.30
CA ASN A 432 9.78 4.98 -25.07
C ASN A 432 8.58 5.20 -24.13
N ILE A 433 7.92 4.14 -23.66
CA ILE A 433 6.84 4.26 -22.66
C ILE A 433 7.44 4.40 -21.26
N PHE A 434 7.03 5.46 -20.58
CA PHE A 434 7.35 5.77 -19.20
C PHE A 434 6.08 5.74 -18.34
N MET A 435 6.10 5.01 -17.23
CA MET A 435 4.93 4.91 -16.33
C MET A 435 5.10 5.83 -15.12
N ILE A 436 4.06 6.58 -14.79
CA ILE A 436 4.00 7.32 -13.52
C ILE A 436 2.77 6.85 -12.76
N MET A 437 3.00 6.24 -11.60
CA MET A 437 1.99 5.67 -10.73
C MET A 437 2.01 6.38 -9.38
N LEU A 438 0.85 6.49 -8.75
CA LEU A 438 0.68 6.95 -7.38
C LEU A 438 -0.04 5.87 -6.60
N GLN A 439 0.59 5.34 -5.55
CA GLN A 439 0.01 4.31 -4.69
C GLN A 439 -0.20 4.86 -3.28
N ASP A 440 -1.45 4.97 -2.87
CA ASP A 440 -1.83 5.35 -1.51
C ASP A 440 -2.07 4.11 -0.63
N PHE A 441 -1.68 4.20 0.65
CA PHE A 441 -1.84 3.12 1.62
C PHE A 441 -2.60 3.61 2.85
N MET A 442 -3.57 2.81 3.30
CA MET A 442 -4.34 3.14 4.50
C MET A 442 -3.48 3.03 5.75
N ASP A 443 -3.79 3.88 6.73
CA ASP A 443 -3.24 3.86 8.08
C ASP A 443 -4.35 3.59 9.11
N PRO A 444 -4.05 3.50 10.42
CA PRO A 444 -5.08 3.24 11.42
C PRO A 444 -6.16 4.32 11.51
N TRP A 445 -5.98 5.53 10.95
CA TRP A 445 -6.98 6.60 10.93
C TRP A 445 -7.94 6.47 9.76
N THR A 446 -7.44 6.03 8.61
CA THR A 446 -8.14 5.96 7.32
C THR A 446 -8.50 4.55 6.87
N PHE A 447 -8.15 3.52 7.65
CA PHE A 447 -8.42 2.11 7.37
C PHE A 447 -9.88 1.87 6.99
N ASN A 448 -10.12 1.43 5.75
CA ASN A 448 -11.44 1.17 5.21
C ASN A 448 -11.53 -0.29 4.78
N GLN A 449 -12.41 -1.06 5.45
CA GLN A 449 -12.61 -2.47 5.14
C GLN A 449 -13.07 -2.67 3.68
N LYS A 450 -13.87 -1.75 3.12
CA LYS A 450 -14.31 -1.82 1.72
C LYS A 450 -13.12 -1.85 0.75
N ASN A 451 -12.13 -0.99 0.96
CA ASN A 451 -10.92 -0.94 0.15
C ASN A 451 -10.07 -2.20 0.36
N LEU A 452 -10.00 -2.68 1.60
CA LEU A 452 -9.24 -3.88 1.96
C LEU A 452 -9.76 -5.14 1.28
N MET A 453 -11.08 -5.29 1.19
CA MET A 453 -11.72 -6.44 0.53
C MET A 453 -11.36 -6.54 -0.96
N LYS A 454 -10.89 -5.46 -1.58
CA LYS A 454 -10.44 -5.43 -2.98
C LYS A 454 -8.95 -5.12 -3.11
N CYS A 455 -8.17 -5.31 -2.04
CA CYS A 455 -6.71 -5.22 -2.14
C CYS A 455 -6.20 -6.35 -3.05
N CYS A 456 -5.14 -6.09 -3.81
CA CYS A 456 -4.51 -7.09 -4.67
C CYS A 456 -2.99 -7.12 -4.46
N LYS A 457 -2.55 -6.55 -3.35
CA LYS A 457 -1.15 -6.38 -2.96
C LYS A 457 -0.98 -7.06 -1.62
N GLU A 458 -0.47 -8.29 -1.67
CA GLU A 458 -0.51 -9.21 -0.55
C GLU A 458 0.91 -9.42 -0.01
N ILE A 459 1.08 -9.38 1.31
CA ILE A 459 2.27 -9.90 1.96
C ILE A 459 2.13 -11.42 2.03
N LEU A 460 3.07 -12.09 1.36
CA LEU A 460 3.14 -13.53 1.33
C LEU A 460 4.00 -14.01 2.50
N LEU A 461 3.42 -14.87 3.33
CA LEU A 461 4.07 -15.43 4.50
C LEU A 461 4.26 -16.94 4.33
N PRO A 462 5.18 -17.55 5.10
CA PRO A 462 5.24 -19.00 5.20
C PRO A 462 3.87 -19.60 5.50
N ASP A 463 3.70 -20.87 5.12
CA ASP A 463 2.46 -21.62 5.33
C ASP A 463 1.27 -21.11 4.49
N GLY A 464 1.58 -20.44 3.37
CA GLY A 464 0.64 -20.10 2.29
C GLY A 464 -0.22 -18.85 2.52
N LYS A 465 -0.07 -18.16 3.65
CA LYS A 465 -0.92 -16.99 3.98
C LYS A 465 -0.58 -15.78 3.12
N GLN A 466 -1.61 -15.17 2.53
CA GLN A 466 -1.51 -13.98 1.67
C GLN A 466 -2.34 -12.84 2.25
N ILE A 467 -1.69 -11.95 3.01
CA ILE A 467 -2.37 -10.95 3.84
C ILE A 467 -2.31 -9.57 3.17
N PRO A 468 -3.43 -8.85 3.01
CA PRO A 468 -3.42 -7.57 2.31
C PRO A 468 -2.47 -6.59 2.95
N PHE A 469 -1.69 -5.84 2.16
CA PHE A 469 -0.62 -4.98 2.65
C PHE A 469 -1.09 -4.04 3.77
N CYS A 470 -2.24 -3.40 3.61
CA CYS A 470 -2.79 -2.51 4.63
C CYS A 470 -3.27 -3.26 5.89
N ALA A 471 -3.80 -4.48 5.78
CA ALA A 471 -4.11 -5.29 6.96
C ALA A 471 -2.84 -5.72 7.68
N TYR A 472 -1.84 -6.20 6.93
CA TYR A 472 -0.58 -6.68 7.47
C TYR A 472 0.08 -5.61 8.36
N ASN A 473 0.11 -4.37 7.89
CA ASN A 473 0.78 -3.26 8.56
C ASN A 473 -0.04 -2.57 9.68
N ASN A 474 -1.38 -2.66 9.67
CA ASN A 474 -2.21 -1.84 10.57
C ASN A 474 -3.04 -2.63 11.59
N VAL A 475 -3.34 -3.90 11.33
CA VAL A 475 -4.27 -4.71 12.16
C VAL A 475 -3.54 -5.45 13.29
N GLY A 476 -2.24 -5.70 13.14
CA GLY A 476 -1.43 -6.45 14.13
C GLY A 476 -0.73 -7.69 13.59
N TYR A 477 -0.98 -8.04 12.32
CA TYR A 477 -0.34 -9.19 11.67
C TYR A 477 1.18 -9.05 11.60
N ARG A 478 1.72 -7.88 11.24
CA ARG A 478 3.17 -7.65 11.17
C ARG A 478 3.84 -7.96 12.49
N GLU A 479 3.35 -7.42 13.60
CA GLU A 479 3.95 -7.62 14.92
C GLU A 479 3.93 -9.10 15.32
N GLN A 480 2.78 -9.77 15.12
CA GLN A 480 2.63 -11.19 15.42
C GLN A 480 3.51 -12.07 14.53
N ALA A 481 3.56 -11.80 13.22
CA ALA A 481 4.39 -12.54 12.26
C ALA A 481 5.88 -12.36 12.58
N ARG A 482 6.33 -11.13 12.86
CA ARG A 482 7.72 -10.86 13.22
C ARG A 482 8.14 -11.58 14.49
N THR A 483 7.32 -11.54 15.55
CA THR A 483 7.62 -12.28 16.79
C THR A 483 7.76 -13.79 16.54
N GLN A 484 6.85 -14.37 15.75
CA GLN A 484 6.90 -15.80 15.42
C GLN A 484 8.10 -16.16 14.54
N LEU A 485 8.40 -15.39 13.49
CA LEU A 485 9.54 -15.63 12.60
C LEU A 485 10.89 -15.45 13.32
N GLN A 486 10.98 -14.50 14.25
CA GLN A 486 12.16 -14.34 15.12
C GLN A 486 12.34 -15.53 16.06
N ALA A 487 11.26 -16.03 16.66
CA ALA A 487 11.30 -17.24 17.48
C ALA A 487 11.73 -18.45 16.66
N ARG A 488 11.18 -18.60 15.44
CA ARG A 488 11.51 -19.64 14.47
C ARG A 488 13.00 -19.63 14.12
N GLU A 489 13.58 -18.48 13.84
CA GLU A 489 15.03 -18.34 13.57
C GLU A 489 15.89 -18.75 14.77
N ARG A 490 15.48 -18.41 16.00
CA ARG A 490 16.20 -18.83 17.22
C ARG A 490 16.14 -20.35 17.41
N GLN A 491 14.96 -20.95 17.25
CA GLN A 491 14.76 -22.40 17.37
C GLN A 491 15.55 -23.16 16.30
N ARG A 492 15.53 -22.69 15.06
CA ARG A 492 16.33 -23.23 13.95
C ARG A 492 17.82 -23.22 14.27
N ASN A 493 18.33 -22.12 14.80
CA ASN A 493 19.73 -22.01 15.22
C ASN A 493 20.08 -22.97 16.36
N GLN A 494 19.17 -23.22 17.30
CA GLN A 494 19.35 -24.20 18.38
C GLN A 494 19.36 -25.64 17.82
N ALA A 495 18.40 -25.97 16.94
CA ALA A 495 18.32 -27.28 16.29
C ALA A 495 19.58 -27.59 15.47
N ARG A 496 20.07 -26.61 14.71
CA ARG A 496 21.34 -26.71 13.95
C ARG A 496 22.54 -27.00 14.86
N ARG A 497 22.62 -26.35 16.03
CA ARG A 497 23.69 -26.59 17.00
C ARG A 497 23.58 -27.97 17.66
N ALA A 498 22.36 -28.48 17.83
CA ALA A 498 22.10 -29.80 18.37
C ALA A 498 22.17 -30.94 17.33
N GLY A 499 22.29 -30.62 16.03
CA GLY A 499 22.32 -31.60 14.95
C GLY A 499 20.97 -32.31 14.72
N VAL A 500 19.86 -31.69 15.11
CA VAL A 500 18.51 -32.24 14.95
C VAL A 500 17.76 -31.54 13.81
N PRO A 501 16.88 -32.24 13.07
CA PRO A 501 16.00 -31.62 12.09
C PRO A 501 15.08 -30.58 12.75
N PHE A 502 14.81 -29.49 12.03
CA PHE A 502 13.87 -28.46 12.46
C PHE A 502 12.70 -28.41 11.49
N VAL A 503 11.48 -28.59 12.01
CA VAL A 503 10.24 -28.40 11.25
C VAL A 503 9.54 -27.18 11.82
N PRO A 504 9.33 -26.11 11.03
CA PRO A 504 8.67 -24.92 11.53
C PRO A 504 7.17 -25.17 11.77
N GLU A 505 6.64 -24.66 12.88
CA GLU A 505 5.19 -24.63 13.11
C GLU A 505 4.52 -23.55 12.25
N PRO A 506 3.28 -23.78 11.78
CA PRO A 506 2.55 -22.79 11.01
C PRO A 506 2.35 -21.47 11.75
N LEU A 507 2.42 -20.34 11.05
CA LEU A 507 2.09 -19.04 11.61
C LEU A 507 0.63 -18.97 12.05
N THR A 508 0.38 -18.43 13.23
CA THR A 508 -0.97 -18.24 13.81
C THR A 508 -1.20 -16.77 14.16
N PHE A 509 -2.45 -16.32 14.12
CA PHE A 509 -2.82 -14.94 14.43
C PHE A 509 -4.01 -14.90 15.38
N SER A 510 -3.93 -14.04 16.39
CA SER A 510 -5.01 -13.82 17.35
C SER A 510 -5.27 -12.34 17.55
N PHE A 511 -6.55 -11.96 17.48
CA PHE A 511 -7.03 -10.58 17.63
C PHE A 511 -8.10 -10.45 18.72
N THR A 512 -8.22 -11.45 19.60
CA THR A 512 -9.16 -11.39 20.71
C THR A 512 -8.69 -10.34 21.72
N PRO A 513 -9.53 -9.37 22.12
CA PRO A 513 -9.23 -8.55 23.27
C PRO A 513 -9.17 -9.47 24.49
N GLU A 514 -8.05 -9.49 25.21
CA GLU A 514 -8.00 -10.12 26.52
C GLU A 514 -9.12 -9.49 27.36
N VAL A 515 -10.17 -10.28 27.65
CA VAL A 515 -11.19 -9.87 28.61
C VAL A 515 -10.48 -9.77 29.95
N PRO A 516 -10.44 -8.60 30.61
CA PRO A 516 -9.91 -8.53 31.96
C PRO A 516 -10.72 -9.51 32.82
N SER A 517 -10.03 -10.42 33.50
CA SER A 517 -10.58 -11.53 34.29
C SER A 517 -11.36 -11.11 35.55
N ASN A 518 -12.00 -9.93 35.54
CA ASN A 518 -12.71 -9.33 36.67
C ASN A 518 -14.21 -9.09 36.42
N PHE A 519 -14.85 -9.83 35.50
CA PHE A 519 -16.31 -9.99 35.53
C PHE A 519 -16.66 -11.31 36.19
N ILE A 520 -16.54 -11.34 37.52
CA ILE A 520 -17.26 -12.32 38.34
C ILE A 520 -18.75 -12.08 38.09
N GLN A 521 -19.43 -13.13 37.63
CA GLN A 521 -20.86 -13.20 37.47
C GLN A 521 -21.57 -12.73 38.75
N VAL A 522 -22.24 -11.59 38.70
CA VAL A 522 -23.31 -11.31 39.66
C VAL A 522 -24.53 -12.07 39.18
N THR A 523 -24.73 -13.25 39.74
CA THR A 523 -25.99 -13.98 39.64
C THR A 523 -27.13 -13.10 40.18
N PRO A 524 -28.28 -12.99 39.48
CA PRO A 524 -29.45 -12.37 40.08
C PRO A 524 -29.99 -13.33 41.15
N ALA A 525 -30.04 -12.86 42.40
CA ALA A 525 -30.72 -13.57 43.47
C ALA A 525 -32.19 -13.81 43.06
N ALA A 526 -32.58 -15.08 43.02
CA ALA A 526 -33.95 -15.50 42.81
C ALA A 526 -34.81 -15.02 43.99
N ASN A 527 -35.80 -14.18 43.71
CA ASN A 527 -36.88 -13.89 44.65
C ASN A 527 -37.70 -15.17 44.84
N GLY A 528 -37.48 -15.85 45.97
CA GLY A 528 -38.31 -16.93 46.47
C GLY A 528 -39.43 -16.38 47.36
N SER A 529 -40.67 -16.53 46.88
CA SER A 529 -41.89 -16.67 47.69
C SER A 529 -42.68 -17.74 46.95
N VAL A 530 -43.05 -18.88 47.56
CA VAL A 530 -44.31 -19.03 48.32
C VAL A 530 -44.44 -20.52 48.80
N HIS A 531 -44.92 -20.71 50.05
CA HIS A 531 -45.50 -21.91 50.73
C HIS A 531 -44.58 -23.16 50.90
N GLU A 532 -44.46 -23.82 52.05
CA GLU A 532 -45.35 -24.14 53.20
C GLU A 532 -44.81 -23.72 54.58
#